data_AF-A0A7V9BKB0-F1
#
_entry.id   AF-A0A7V9BKB0-F1
#
_cell.length_a   1.000
_cell.length_b   1.000
_cell.length_c   1.000
_cell.angle_alpha   90.00
_cell.angle_beta   90.00
_cell.angle_gamma   90.00
#
_symmetry.space_group_name_H-M   'P 1'
#
loop_
_entity.id
_entity.type
_entity.pdbx_description
1 polymer ?
#
loop_
_entity_poly.entity_id
_entity_poly.type
_entity_poly.pdbx_seq_one_letter_code
_entity_poly.pdbx_strand_id
1 'polypeptide(L)'
;MVTTAVTTTSVSAAGGRLEVPVLAGPDCPWAAQSEAPWISITSGGSGRGPGTVVLSAAVTEGPLRTGTVNVAGVRVTVTQLSGCRYSVQPSSYAAGAAGAAGSITLQTAAGCPWTAASAAGWITVPQTSGTGAAPVPFVVAANNSPGRMGTLTVAGNTVTVVQESTCTWRLAPPSVDYQADGGRGAILVIVVGACTWSAASTVDWITIETGHSGAGDGLVLFIVSPNPGPARSGVVRIAGIDLDVRQSGR
;
A
#
# COMPACT_ATOMS: atom_id res chain seq x y z
N MET A 1 13.29 25.40 -49.09
CA MET A 1 12.51 25.13 -47.86
C MET A 1 13.46 24.65 -46.79
N VAL A 2 13.30 25.11 -45.55
CA VAL A 2 14.08 24.65 -44.38
C VAL A 2 13.08 24.23 -43.31
N THR A 3 13.25 23.06 -42.73
CA THR A 3 12.36 22.53 -41.70
C THR A 3 13.06 21.44 -40.89
N THR A 4 12.42 20.98 -39.84
CA THR A 4 12.71 19.67 -39.23
C THR A 4 11.41 18.86 -39.19
N ALA A 5 11.53 17.54 -39.36
CA ALA A 5 10.40 16.63 -39.18
C ALA A 5 10.17 16.29 -37.69
N VAL A 6 11.15 16.57 -36.83
CA VAL A 6 11.05 16.30 -35.39
C VAL A 6 10.30 17.44 -34.74
N THR A 7 9.08 17.19 -34.30
CA THR A 7 8.28 18.16 -33.53
C THR A 7 8.27 17.85 -32.04
N THR A 8 8.58 16.61 -31.67
CA THR A 8 8.68 16.17 -30.27
C THR A 8 9.84 15.19 -30.07
N THR A 9 10.45 15.22 -28.90
CA THR A 9 11.44 14.25 -28.46
C THR A 9 11.43 14.13 -26.94
N SER A 10 12.09 13.10 -26.40
CA SER A 10 12.13 12.85 -24.96
C SER A 10 13.50 12.44 -24.47
N VAL A 11 13.80 12.76 -23.22
CA VAL A 11 15.03 12.36 -22.53
C VAL A 11 14.71 11.88 -21.12
N SER A 12 15.55 10.98 -20.60
CA SER A 12 15.44 10.52 -19.21
C SER A 12 15.67 11.65 -18.20
N ALA A 13 15.33 11.41 -16.94
CA ALA A 13 15.61 12.36 -15.85
C ALA A 13 17.10 12.67 -15.69
N ALA A 14 17.99 11.74 -16.07
CA ALA A 14 19.44 11.96 -16.08
C ALA A 14 19.89 13.04 -17.09
N GLY A 15 18.98 13.47 -17.98
CA GLY A 15 19.32 14.35 -19.09
C GLY A 15 20.07 13.57 -20.17
N GLY A 16 20.81 14.31 -21.00
CA GLY A 16 21.65 13.72 -22.03
C GLY A 16 21.56 14.41 -23.39
N ARG A 17 22.28 13.81 -24.33
CA ARG A 17 22.44 14.31 -25.71
C ARG A 17 21.23 13.94 -26.57
N LEU A 18 20.73 14.91 -27.34
CA LEU A 18 19.68 14.73 -28.34
C LEU A 18 20.15 15.30 -29.68
N GLU A 19 19.71 14.71 -30.78
CA GLU A 19 19.98 15.21 -32.14
C GLU A 19 18.68 15.56 -32.84
N VAL A 20 18.62 16.75 -33.44
CA VAL A 20 17.50 17.21 -34.26
C VAL A 20 18.02 17.46 -35.68
N PRO A 21 17.68 16.61 -36.66
CA PRO A 21 18.09 16.81 -38.03
C PRO A 21 17.35 18.01 -38.65
N VAL A 22 18.06 18.77 -39.48
CA VAL A 22 17.54 19.90 -40.26
C VAL A 22 17.53 19.50 -41.73
N LEU A 23 16.34 19.53 -42.33
CA LEU A 23 16.12 19.32 -43.75
C LEU A 23 16.06 20.69 -44.44
N ALA A 24 17.03 20.96 -45.30
CA ALA A 24 17.14 22.23 -46.01
C ALA A 24 17.70 22.04 -47.41
N GLY A 25 17.25 22.86 -48.36
CA GLY A 25 17.89 22.97 -49.67
C GLY A 25 19.30 23.57 -49.56
N PRO A 26 20.16 23.40 -50.59
CA PRO A 26 21.50 24.01 -50.60
C PRO A 26 21.45 25.50 -50.23
N ASP A 27 22.41 25.92 -49.42
CA ASP A 27 22.60 27.30 -48.97
C ASP A 27 21.47 27.98 -48.18
N CYS A 28 20.34 27.30 -47.97
CA CYS A 28 19.23 27.84 -47.20
C CYS A 28 19.66 28.03 -45.74
N PRO A 29 19.68 29.27 -45.22
CA PRO A 29 20.14 29.55 -43.88
C PRO A 29 19.11 29.12 -42.85
N TRP A 30 19.58 28.68 -41.69
CA TRP A 30 18.75 28.34 -40.56
C TRP A 30 19.44 28.64 -39.24
N ALA A 31 18.63 28.81 -38.21
CA ALA A 31 19.08 29.02 -36.84
C ALA A 31 18.32 28.09 -35.89
N ALA A 32 18.92 27.84 -34.73
CA ALA A 32 18.31 27.13 -33.64
C ALA A 32 18.50 27.92 -32.34
N GLN A 33 17.46 27.98 -31.52
CA GLN A 33 17.48 28.67 -30.24
C GLN A 33 16.71 27.86 -29.21
N SER A 34 17.32 27.63 -28.05
CA SER A 34 16.61 27.04 -26.92
C SER A 34 15.76 28.11 -26.24
N GLU A 35 14.48 27.80 -25.99
CA GLU A 35 13.55 28.62 -25.20
C GLU A 35 13.48 28.10 -23.75
N ALA A 36 14.23 27.04 -23.40
CA ALA A 36 14.24 26.41 -22.09
C ALA A 36 15.65 26.45 -21.47
N PRO A 37 15.81 26.98 -20.24
CA PRO A 37 17.14 27.19 -19.65
C PRO A 37 17.89 25.90 -19.29
N TRP A 38 17.20 24.75 -19.26
CA TRP A 38 17.79 23.44 -18.98
C TRP A 38 18.14 22.65 -20.25
N ILE A 39 17.91 23.21 -21.44
CA ILE A 39 18.31 22.65 -22.73
C ILE A 39 19.33 23.59 -23.35
N SER A 40 20.55 23.12 -23.61
CA SER A 40 21.58 23.87 -24.32
C SER A 40 21.79 23.33 -25.73
N ILE A 41 22.08 24.20 -26.68
CA ILE A 41 22.53 23.81 -28.02
C ILE A 41 24.05 23.69 -27.96
N THR A 42 24.56 22.48 -28.11
CA THR A 42 26.00 22.17 -28.04
C THR A 42 26.68 22.26 -29.41
N SER A 43 25.94 22.02 -30.50
CA SER A 43 26.38 22.30 -31.87
C SER A 43 25.21 22.55 -32.80
N GLY A 44 25.44 23.21 -33.93
CA GLY A 44 24.38 23.55 -34.89
C GLY A 44 23.41 24.61 -34.38
N GLY A 45 23.90 25.68 -33.73
CA GLY A 45 23.08 26.85 -33.39
C GLY A 45 22.65 27.67 -34.60
N SER A 46 23.37 27.53 -35.71
CA SER A 46 23.00 28.04 -37.03
C SER A 46 23.73 27.24 -38.11
N GLY A 47 23.25 27.34 -39.35
CA GLY A 47 23.87 26.65 -40.48
C GLY A 47 23.24 26.99 -41.82
N ARG A 48 23.75 26.34 -42.88
CA ARG A 48 23.25 26.40 -44.26
C ARG A 48 23.17 24.99 -44.82
N GLY A 49 22.14 24.72 -45.63
CA GLY A 49 21.93 23.38 -46.17
C GLY A 49 21.56 22.35 -45.09
N PRO A 50 21.53 21.05 -45.43
CA PRO A 50 21.23 19.99 -44.47
C PRO A 50 22.21 20.01 -43.28
N GLY A 51 21.71 19.72 -42.08
CA GLY A 51 22.53 19.74 -40.88
C GLY A 51 21.88 19.05 -39.68
N THR A 52 22.53 19.11 -38.54
CA THR A 52 22.01 18.55 -37.27
C THR A 52 22.25 19.55 -36.15
N VAL A 53 21.21 19.81 -35.37
CA VAL A 53 21.29 20.55 -34.10
C VAL A 53 21.49 19.52 -32.99
N VAL A 54 22.55 19.66 -32.21
CA VAL A 54 22.84 18.77 -31.08
C VAL A 54 22.51 19.50 -29.79
N LEU A 55 21.56 18.95 -29.05
CA LEU A 55 21.10 19.48 -27.77
C LEU A 55 21.72 18.68 -26.62
N SER A 56 21.87 19.34 -25.47
CA SER A 56 22.16 18.69 -24.20
C SER A 56 21.11 19.14 -23.18
N ALA A 57 20.36 18.18 -22.63
CA ALA A 57 19.43 18.42 -21.54
C ALA A 57 20.13 18.18 -20.19
N ALA A 58 20.03 19.15 -19.28
CA ALA A 58 20.51 19.01 -17.91
C ALA A 58 19.68 17.98 -17.11
N VAL A 59 20.30 17.34 -16.11
CA VAL A 59 19.61 16.44 -15.17
C VAL A 59 18.46 17.14 -14.44
N THR A 60 17.45 16.37 -14.04
CA THR A 60 16.39 16.81 -13.11
C THR A 60 16.21 15.77 -12.01
N GLU A 61 15.99 16.25 -10.79
CA GLU A 61 15.50 15.45 -9.65
C GLU A 61 14.03 15.78 -9.31
N GLY A 62 13.45 16.74 -10.03
CA GLY A 62 12.08 17.20 -9.83
C GLY A 62 11.07 16.51 -10.75
N PRO A 63 9.85 17.06 -10.83
CA PRO A 63 8.79 16.55 -11.70
C PRO A 63 9.21 16.46 -13.17
N LEU A 64 8.39 15.72 -13.92
CA LEU A 64 8.42 15.79 -15.39
C LEU A 64 8.29 17.24 -15.83
N ARG A 65 9.15 17.65 -16.77
CA ARG A 65 9.16 19.01 -17.32
C ARG A 65 9.26 19.00 -18.83
N THR A 66 8.67 20.01 -19.44
CA THR A 66 8.70 20.24 -20.89
C THR A 66 9.40 21.55 -21.21
N GLY A 67 10.11 21.58 -22.32
CA GLY A 67 10.85 22.73 -22.79
C GLY A 67 10.87 22.74 -24.31
N THR A 68 11.08 23.90 -24.91
CA THR A 68 11.00 24.06 -26.36
C THR A 68 12.32 24.54 -26.92
N VAL A 69 12.66 24.04 -28.10
CA VAL A 69 13.78 24.52 -28.90
C VAL A 69 13.23 24.88 -30.26
N ASN A 70 13.43 26.12 -30.70
CA ASN A 70 13.16 26.50 -32.07
C ASN A 70 14.31 25.98 -32.96
N VAL A 71 13.99 25.22 -34.01
CA VAL A 71 14.94 24.72 -35.00
C VAL A 71 14.37 25.02 -36.37
N ALA A 72 15.07 25.85 -37.16
CA ALA A 72 14.63 26.22 -38.51
C ALA A 72 13.20 26.80 -38.56
N GLY A 73 12.79 27.53 -37.51
CA GLY A 73 11.44 28.10 -37.38
C GLY A 73 10.38 27.12 -36.85
N VAL A 74 10.72 25.84 -36.66
CA VAL A 74 9.83 24.83 -36.09
C VAL A 74 10.09 24.70 -34.60
N ARG A 75 9.03 24.70 -33.78
CA ARG A 75 9.13 24.48 -32.33
C ARG A 75 9.19 22.97 -32.04
N VAL A 76 10.33 22.51 -31.55
CA VAL A 76 10.55 21.14 -31.08
C VAL A 76 10.30 21.08 -29.59
N THR A 77 9.35 20.26 -29.16
CA THR A 77 9.05 20.05 -27.73
C THR A 77 9.90 18.91 -27.18
N VAL A 78 10.70 19.19 -26.17
CA VAL A 78 11.48 18.19 -25.44
C VAL A 78 10.78 17.89 -24.12
N THR A 79 10.41 16.62 -23.92
CA THR A 79 9.85 16.13 -22.66
C THR A 79 10.94 15.43 -21.86
N GLN A 80 11.26 15.94 -20.67
CA GLN A 80 12.17 15.28 -19.74
C GLN A 80 11.38 14.53 -18.67
N LEU A 81 11.63 13.22 -18.54
CA LEU A 81 10.96 12.37 -17.56
C LEU A 81 11.23 12.82 -16.12
N SER A 82 10.32 12.45 -15.21
CA SER A 82 10.43 12.77 -13.78
C SER A 82 11.69 12.17 -13.15
N GLY A 83 12.40 13.00 -12.38
CA GLY A 83 13.54 12.60 -11.56
C GLY A 83 13.18 12.39 -10.09
N CYS A 84 11.90 12.47 -9.73
CA CYS A 84 11.44 12.38 -8.36
C CYS A 84 11.86 11.07 -7.69
N ARG A 85 12.47 11.20 -6.52
CA ARG A 85 12.79 10.10 -5.62
C ARG A 85 12.06 10.30 -4.32
N TYR A 86 11.62 9.21 -3.72
CA TYR A 86 10.82 9.23 -2.50
C TYR A 86 11.41 8.29 -1.47
N SER A 87 11.52 8.76 -0.24
CA SER A 87 11.84 7.93 0.91
C SER A 87 10.94 8.29 2.07
N VAL A 88 10.60 7.28 2.87
CA VAL A 88 9.68 7.43 4.01
C VAL A 88 10.36 7.00 5.30
N GLN A 89 10.06 7.68 6.40
CA GLN A 89 10.50 7.28 7.73
C GLN A 89 9.45 7.60 8.79
N PRO A 90 9.13 6.66 9.70
CA PRO A 90 9.60 5.27 9.74
C PRO A 90 8.97 4.39 8.64
N SER A 91 9.61 3.26 8.30
CA SER A 91 9.02 2.21 7.43
C SER A 91 8.09 1.25 8.20
N SER A 92 8.09 1.33 9.53
CA SER A 92 7.16 0.62 10.40
C SER A 92 6.70 1.48 11.57
N TYR A 93 5.43 1.39 11.93
CA TYR A 93 4.84 2.08 13.08
C TYR A 93 4.15 1.09 14.00
N ALA A 94 4.43 1.19 15.30
CA ALA A 94 3.79 0.39 16.33
C ALA A 94 2.71 1.23 17.04
N ALA A 95 1.50 0.69 17.13
CA ALA A 95 0.38 1.30 17.83
C ALA A 95 -0.11 0.40 18.96
N GLY A 96 -0.46 1.00 20.09
CA GLY A 96 -1.16 0.30 21.16
C GLY A 96 -2.60 -0.08 20.76
N ALA A 97 -3.23 -0.92 21.57
CA ALA A 97 -4.60 -1.39 21.32
C ALA A 97 -5.64 -0.25 21.25
N ALA A 98 -5.45 0.85 21.98
CA ALA A 98 -6.35 2.01 21.92
C ALA A 98 -6.36 2.72 20.55
N GLY A 99 -5.36 2.45 19.70
CA GLY A 99 -5.10 3.25 18.51
C GLY A 99 -4.39 4.56 18.85
N ALA A 100 -3.94 5.26 17.82
CA ALA A 100 -3.25 6.54 17.95
C ALA A 100 -3.18 7.26 16.59
N ALA A 101 -3.03 8.59 16.64
CA ALA A 101 -2.55 9.34 15.47
C ALA A 101 -1.04 9.14 15.32
N GLY A 102 -0.59 9.02 14.08
CA GLY A 102 0.82 8.92 13.71
C GLY A 102 1.14 9.78 12.50
N SER A 103 2.43 9.87 12.16
CA SER A 103 2.90 10.58 10.98
C SER A 103 4.09 9.86 10.37
N ILE A 104 4.10 9.78 9.03
CA ILE A 104 5.23 9.31 8.25
C ILE A 104 5.90 10.50 7.58
N THR A 105 7.19 10.69 7.81
CA THR A 105 7.96 11.71 7.12
C THR A 105 8.23 11.25 5.70
N LEU A 106 7.77 12.02 4.71
CA LEU A 106 8.10 11.83 3.30
C LEU A 106 9.17 12.84 2.87
N GLN A 107 10.27 12.33 2.31
CA GLN A 107 11.32 13.13 1.70
C GLN A 107 11.29 12.97 0.18
N THR A 108 11.27 14.10 -0.53
CA THR A 108 11.34 14.19 -2.00
C THR A 108 11.70 15.61 -2.43
N ALA A 109 12.07 15.81 -3.69
CA ALA A 109 12.38 17.13 -4.24
C ALA A 109 11.13 18.02 -4.34
N ALA A 110 11.34 19.34 -4.35
CA ALA A 110 10.26 20.31 -4.45
C ALA A 110 9.40 20.08 -5.71
N GLY A 111 8.08 20.17 -5.56
CA GLY A 111 7.13 19.97 -6.65
C GLY A 111 6.86 18.50 -7.03
N CYS A 112 7.63 17.54 -6.53
CA CYS A 112 7.39 16.11 -6.78
C CYS A 112 6.02 15.69 -6.24
N PRO A 113 5.08 15.27 -7.10
CA PRO A 113 3.75 14.87 -6.66
C PRO A 113 3.82 13.52 -5.96
N TRP A 114 2.97 13.30 -4.97
CA TRP A 114 2.85 12.02 -4.30
C TRP A 114 1.41 11.77 -3.86
N THR A 115 1.10 10.49 -3.63
CA THR A 115 -0.17 10.03 -3.06
C THR A 115 0.06 9.19 -1.82
N ALA A 116 -0.96 9.07 -0.98
CA ALA A 116 -0.96 8.22 0.19
C ALA A 116 -2.31 7.51 0.35
N ALA A 117 -2.28 6.23 0.71
CA ALA A 117 -3.47 5.41 0.90
C ALA A 117 -3.19 4.26 1.85
N SER A 118 -4.20 3.79 2.58
CA SER A 118 -4.09 2.55 3.37
C SER A 118 -4.82 1.39 2.69
N ALA A 119 -4.24 0.19 2.81
CA ALA A 119 -4.89 -1.06 2.45
C ALA A 119 -5.74 -1.65 3.59
N ALA A 120 -5.71 -1.04 4.78
CA ALA A 120 -6.41 -1.51 5.97
C ALA A 120 -7.50 -0.51 6.38
N GLY A 121 -8.76 -0.97 6.45
CA GLY A 121 -9.91 -0.11 6.79
C GLY A 121 -9.90 0.49 8.21
N TRP A 122 -8.98 0.05 9.07
CA TRP A 122 -8.77 0.58 10.42
C TRP A 122 -7.62 1.61 10.50
N ILE A 123 -6.99 1.96 9.37
CA ILE A 123 -6.00 3.04 9.26
C ILE A 123 -6.57 4.11 8.32
N THR A 124 -6.79 5.30 8.84
CA THR A 124 -7.28 6.45 8.07
C THR A 124 -6.12 7.36 7.68
N VAL A 125 -6.11 7.83 6.43
CA VAL A 125 -5.11 8.77 5.91
C VAL A 125 -5.80 10.07 5.52
N PRO A 126 -5.76 11.12 6.37
CA PRO A 126 -6.46 12.37 6.08
C PRO A 126 -5.92 13.11 4.85
N GLN A 127 -4.62 12.97 4.57
CA GLN A 127 -3.94 13.61 3.45
C GLN A 127 -3.50 12.58 2.42
N THR A 128 -4.27 12.42 1.35
CA THR A 128 -4.08 11.38 0.34
C THR A 128 -3.22 11.81 -0.84
N SER A 129 -2.86 13.09 -0.94
CA SER A 129 -1.97 13.61 -1.99
C SER A 129 -1.29 14.92 -1.58
N GLY A 130 -0.18 15.22 -2.25
CA GLY A 130 0.50 16.51 -2.11
C GLY A 130 1.71 16.61 -3.03
N THR A 131 2.55 17.62 -2.80
CA THR A 131 3.79 17.85 -3.54
C THR A 131 4.94 18.18 -2.59
N GLY A 132 6.16 17.79 -2.97
CA GLY A 132 7.36 18.06 -2.16
C GLY A 132 7.43 17.24 -0.86
N ALA A 133 8.46 17.50 -0.07
CA ALA A 133 8.63 16.86 1.24
C ALA A 133 7.53 17.29 2.22
N ALA A 134 6.97 16.34 2.98
CA ALA A 134 5.87 16.61 3.90
C ALA A 134 5.77 15.52 4.99
N PRO A 135 5.22 15.85 6.18
CA PRO A 135 4.66 14.83 7.06
C PRO A 135 3.33 14.33 6.49
N VAL A 136 3.14 13.02 6.46
CA VAL A 136 1.90 12.37 6.02
C VAL A 136 1.20 11.80 7.26
N PRO A 137 0.18 12.49 7.79
CA PRO A 137 -0.54 12.04 8.97
C PRO A 137 -1.41 10.81 8.66
N PHE A 138 -1.59 9.97 9.65
CA PHE A 138 -2.56 8.87 9.63
C PHE A 138 -3.13 8.62 11.03
N VAL A 139 -4.25 7.91 11.11
CA VAL A 139 -4.90 7.56 12.38
C VAL A 139 -5.17 6.08 12.39
N VAL A 140 -4.73 5.41 13.45
CA VAL A 140 -5.00 4.00 13.73
C VAL A 140 -6.20 3.92 14.66
N ALA A 141 -7.27 3.25 14.24
CA ALA A 141 -8.44 2.99 15.07
C ALA A 141 -8.13 1.98 16.18
N ALA A 142 -8.92 1.98 17.27
CA ALA A 142 -8.76 1.00 18.35
C ALA A 142 -8.91 -0.46 17.86
N ASN A 143 -8.19 -1.38 18.50
CA ASN A 143 -8.20 -2.80 18.23
C ASN A 143 -8.82 -3.59 19.40
N ASN A 144 -10.04 -4.08 19.18
CA ASN A 144 -10.79 -4.94 20.10
C ASN A 144 -10.79 -6.41 19.61
N SER A 145 -9.73 -6.81 18.91
CA SER A 145 -9.55 -8.14 18.34
C SER A 145 -8.10 -8.60 18.60
N PRO A 146 -7.68 -9.82 18.19
CA PRO A 146 -6.26 -10.19 18.28
C PRO A 146 -5.34 -9.14 17.63
N GLY A 147 -4.05 -9.17 17.97
CA GLY A 147 -3.07 -8.27 17.38
C GLY A 147 -3.14 -8.29 15.85
N ARG A 148 -3.09 -7.11 15.22
CA ARG A 148 -3.35 -6.96 13.78
C ARG A 148 -2.25 -6.16 13.11
N MET A 149 -2.05 -6.43 11.82
CA MET A 149 -1.08 -5.73 10.98
C MET A 149 -1.77 -5.24 9.71
N GLY A 150 -1.36 -4.05 9.25
CA GLY A 150 -1.89 -3.41 8.06
C GLY A 150 -0.81 -2.57 7.39
N THR A 151 -1.08 -2.09 6.19
CA THR A 151 -0.12 -1.30 5.43
C THR A 151 -0.69 0.04 4.98
N LEU A 152 0.21 1.02 4.92
CA LEU A 152 0.04 2.33 4.34
C LEU A 152 1.02 2.42 3.16
N THR A 153 0.57 2.92 2.00
CA THR A 153 1.45 3.28 0.90
C THR A 153 1.58 4.79 0.86
N VAL A 154 2.81 5.32 0.86
CA VAL A 154 3.12 6.75 0.74
C VAL A 154 4.15 6.95 -0.37
N ALA A 155 3.78 7.68 -1.41
CA ALA A 155 4.62 7.91 -2.60
C ALA A 155 5.21 6.61 -3.18
N GLY A 156 4.40 5.54 -3.21
CA GLY A 156 4.81 4.20 -3.65
C GLY A 156 5.61 3.38 -2.63
N ASN A 157 6.03 3.97 -1.51
CA ASN A 157 6.72 3.24 -0.44
C ASN A 157 5.70 2.60 0.52
N THR A 158 5.91 1.35 0.88
CA THR A 158 5.07 0.64 1.86
C THR A 158 5.58 0.89 3.27
N VAL A 159 4.66 1.27 4.17
CA VAL A 159 4.86 1.40 5.61
C VAL A 159 3.98 0.39 6.32
N THR A 160 4.57 -0.41 7.20
CA THR A 160 3.84 -1.42 7.98
C THR A 160 3.36 -0.82 9.28
N VAL A 161 2.08 -1.01 9.61
CA VAL A 161 1.52 -0.66 10.92
C VAL A 161 1.22 -1.96 11.66
N VAL A 162 1.86 -2.13 12.81
CA VAL A 162 1.59 -3.22 13.74
C VAL A 162 0.79 -2.65 14.90
N GLN A 163 -0.37 -3.21 15.17
CA GLN A 163 -1.22 -2.79 16.27
C GLN A 163 -1.41 -3.93 17.27
N GLU A 164 -1.05 -3.63 18.52
CA GLU A 164 -1.23 -4.54 19.63
C GLU A 164 -2.71 -4.77 19.96
N SER A 165 -2.95 -5.69 20.89
CA SER A 165 -4.24 -5.99 21.46
C SER A 165 -4.11 -6.09 22.97
N THR A 166 -5.13 -5.61 23.70
CA THR A 166 -5.27 -5.84 25.15
C THR A 166 -6.12 -7.08 25.45
N CYS A 167 -6.61 -7.76 24.41
CA CYS A 167 -7.53 -8.87 24.52
C CYS A 167 -6.84 -10.13 25.01
N THR A 168 -7.43 -10.76 26.02
CA THR A 168 -7.13 -12.15 26.35
C THR A 168 -8.43 -12.93 26.48
N TRP A 169 -8.40 -14.19 26.07
CA TRP A 169 -9.56 -15.07 26.12
C TRP A 169 -9.21 -16.31 26.94
N ARG A 170 -10.20 -16.80 27.70
CA ARG A 170 -10.11 -18.07 28.41
C ARG A 170 -11.44 -18.79 28.33
N LEU A 171 -11.38 -20.10 28.14
CA LEU A 171 -12.54 -20.98 28.18
C LEU A 171 -12.68 -21.60 29.57
N ALA A 172 -13.91 -21.66 30.08
CA ALA A 172 -14.21 -22.32 31.33
C ALA A 172 -15.46 -23.23 31.18
N PRO A 173 -15.30 -24.56 31.30
CA PRO A 173 -14.04 -25.31 31.34
C PRO A 173 -13.22 -25.25 30.01
N PRO A 174 -11.90 -25.57 30.02
CA PRO A 174 -11.06 -25.55 28.81
C PRO A 174 -11.23 -26.79 27.91
N SER A 175 -11.91 -27.82 28.40
CA SER A 175 -12.20 -29.07 27.70
C SER A 175 -13.41 -29.73 28.34
N VAL A 176 -14.10 -30.58 27.59
CA VAL A 176 -15.27 -31.31 28.05
C VAL A 176 -15.26 -32.75 27.56
N ASP A 177 -15.74 -33.65 28.41
CA ASP A 177 -15.85 -35.08 28.13
C ASP A 177 -17.33 -35.49 28.10
N TYR A 178 -17.72 -36.26 27.09
CA TYR A 178 -19.07 -36.80 26.91
C TYR A 178 -19.04 -38.32 26.82
N GLN A 179 -20.14 -38.93 27.27
CA GLN A 179 -20.39 -40.34 27.00
C GLN A 179 -20.88 -40.54 25.57
N ALA A 180 -20.95 -41.81 25.13
CA ALA A 180 -21.39 -42.19 23.79
C ALA A 180 -22.77 -41.62 23.42
N ASP A 181 -23.69 -41.42 24.38
CA ASP A 181 -25.01 -40.83 24.10
C ASP A 181 -24.96 -39.33 23.74
N GLY A 182 -23.83 -38.65 23.95
CA GLY A 182 -23.68 -37.22 23.70
C GLY A 182 -24.46 -36.37 24.71
N GLY A 183 -24.83 -35.15 24.31
CA GLY A 183 -25.58 -34.24 25.17
C GLY A 183 -25.37 -32.75 24.88
N ARG A 184 -26.02 -31.90 25.66
CA ARG A 184 -25.83 -30.44 25.61
C ARG A 184 -24.59 -30.02 26.40
N GLY A 185 -23.93 -28.96 25.95
CA GLY A 185 -22.76 -28.35 26.58
C GLY A 185 -22.90 -26.84 26.68
N ALA A 186 -22.23 -26.29 27.69
CA ALA A 186 -22.20 -24.86 27.96
C ALA A 186 -20.77 -24.47 28.34
N ILE A 187 -20.19 -23.50 27.63
CA ILE A 187 -18.83 -23.00 27.88
C ILE A 187 -18.87 -21.49 28.06
N LEU A 188 -18.26 -21.03 29.14
CA LEU A 188 -18.02 -19.61 29.36
C LEU A 188 -16.80 -19.15 28.57
N VAL A 189 -16.97 -18.06 27.85
CA VAL A 189 -15.91 -17.28 27.23
C VAL A 189 -15.63 -16.12 28.15
N ILE A 190 -14.46 -16.12 28.79
CA ILE A 190 -14.01 -15.06 29.70
C ILE A 190 -13.04 -14.18 28.92
N VAL A 191 -13.29 -12.87 28.89
CA VAL A 191 -12.58 -11.91 28.06
C VAL A 191 -12.08 -10.74 28.89
N VAL A 192 -10.77 -10.50 28.84
CA VAL A 192 -10.21 -9.23 29.36
C VAL A 192 -10.24 -8.21 28.23
N GLY A 193 -10.97 -7.11 28.44
CA GLY A 193 -11.20 -6.05 27.45
C GLY A 193 -12.54 -6.16 26.72
N ALA A 194 -12.87 -5.17 25.89
CA ALA A 194 -14.13 -5.12 25.14
C ALA A 194 -14.04 -5.89 23.81
N CYS A 195 -13.46 -7.09 23.85
CA CYS A 195 -13.01 -7.78 22.65
C CYS A 195 -14.10 -8.67 22.07
N THR A 196 -14.16 -8.72 20.74
CA THR A 196 -15.08 -9.61 20.04
C THR A 196 -14.49 -11.00 19.89
N TRP A 197 -15.36 -11.99 19.78
CA TRP A 197 -14.99 -13.37 19.54
C TRP A 197 -16.05 -14.07 18.68
N SER A 198 -15.65 -15.15 18.02
CA SER A 198 -16.53 -16.07 17.29
C SER A 198 -16.31 -17.49 17.77
N ALA A 199 -17.31 -18.34 17.58
CA ALA A 199 -17.28 -19.76 17.88
C ALA A 199 -17.70 -20.56 16.65
N ALA A 200 -16.92 -21.57 16.28
CA ALA A 200 -17.23 -22.50 15.21
C ALA A 200 -16.78 -23.91 15.58
N SER A 201 -17.60 -24.91 15.26
CA SER A 201 -17.18 -26.31 15.34
C SER A 201 -16.31 -26.67 14.15
N THR A 202 -15.27 -27.47 14.36
CA THR A 202 -14.45 -28.04 13.28
C THR A 202 -14.96 -29.39 12.80
N VAL A 203 -16.00 -29.92 13.44
CA VAL A 203 -16.60 -31.23 13.17
C VAL A 203 -18.12 -31.11 13.06
N ASP A 204 -18.74 -32.00 12.28
CA ASP A 204 -20.18 -32.00 12.01
C ASP A 204 -21.04 -32.53 13.17
N TRP A 205 -20.48 -33.40 14.01
CA TRP A 205 -21.18 -34.01 15.14
C TRP A 205 -21.27 -33.11 16.39
N ILE A 206 -20.66 -31.92 16.36
CA ILE A 206 -20.85 -30.86 17.37
C ILE A 206 -21.56 -29.69 16.70
N THR A 207 -22.75 -29.32 17.18
CA THR A 207 -23.55 -28.20 16.67
C THR A 207 -23.63 -27.09 17.69
N ILE A 208 -23.22 -25.88 17.34
CA ILE A 208 -23.40 -24.70 18.20
C ILE A 208 -24.87 -24.24 18.10
N GLU A 209 -25.56 -24.16 19.24
CA GLU A 209 -26.94 -23.67 19.32
C GLU A 209 -26.97 -22.14 19.45
N THR A 210 -26.15 -21.58 20.36
CA THR A 210 -26.07 -20.13 20.61
C THR A 210 -24.64 -19.71 20.94
N GLY A 211 -24.36 -18.40 20.85
CA GLY A 211 -23.01 -17.88 21.08
C GLY A 211 -22.06 -18.12 19.90
N HIS A 212 -22.55 -18.01 18.67
CA HIS A 212 -21.69 -18.07 17.46
C HIS A 212 -20.71 -16.89 17.39
N SER A 213 -21.05 -15.77 18.03
CA SER A 213 -20.18 -14.61 18.22
C SER A 213 -20.62 -13.80 19.43
N GLY A 214 -19.70 -13.03 20.01
CA GLY A 214 -19.99 -12.14 21.13
C GLY A 214 -18.92 -11.06 21.32
N ALA A 215 -19.13 -10.21 22.33
CA ALA A 215 -18.20 -9.18 22.77
C ALA A 215 -18.13 -9.16 24.30
N GLY A 216 -16.92 -9.05 24.86
CA GLY A 216 -16.71 -9.27 26.29
C GLY A 216 -17.03 -10.71 26.71
N ASP A 217 -17.32 -10.92 27.99
CA ASP A 217 -17.70 -12.24 28.50
C ASP A 217 -18.96 -12.78 27.81
N GLY A 218 -19.05 -14.10 27.64
CA GLY A 218 -20.27 -14.71 27.12
C GLY A 218 -20.35 -16.22 27.27
N LEU A 219 -21.40 -16.79 26.70
CA LEU A 219 -21.77 -18.20 26.83
C LEU A 219 -21.97 -18.82 25.45
N VAL A 220 -21.30 -19.93 25.19
CA VAL A 220 -21.51 -20.77 24.01
C VAL A 220 -22.26 -22.03 24.42
N LEU A 221 -23.44 -22.25 23.82
CA LEU A 221 -24.21 -23.47 24.00
C LEU A 221 -24.07 -24.34 22.74
N PHE A 222 -23.85 -25.63 22.92
CA PHE A 222 -23.72 -26.58 21.82
C PHE A 222 -24.30 -27.96 22.17
N ILE A 223 -24.49 -28.78 21.14
CA ILE A 223 -24.92 -30.17 21.23
C ILE A 223 -23.81 -31.06 20.67
N VAL A 224 -23.47 -32.11 21.42
CA VAL A 224 -22.67 -33.24 20.98
C VAL A 224 -23.62 -34.37 20.59
N SER A 225 -23.56 -34.78 19.31
CA SER A 225 -24.39 -35.87 18.78
C SER A 225 -23.96 -37.22 19.38
N PRO A 226 -24.86 -38.22 19.48
CA PRO A 226 -24.48 -39.57 19.89
C PRO A 226 -23.38 -40.18 19.01
N ASN A 227 -22.57 -41.06 19.59
CA ASN A 227 -21.47 -41.75 18.96
C ASN A 227 -21.68 -43.27 19.01
N PRO A 228 -22.18 -43.88 17.93
CA PRO A 228 -22.35 -45.34 17.84
C PRO A 228 -21.04 -46.07 17.48
N GLY A 229 -19.93 -45.35 17.25
CA GLY A 229 -18.65 -45.92 16.84
C GLY A 229 -17.58 -45.85 17.93
N PRO A 230 -16.29 -45.98 17.55
CA PRO A 230 -15.16 -45.81 18.47
C PRO A 230 -15.11 -44.42 19.10
N ALA A 231 -14.34 -44.27 20.19
CA ALA A 231 -14.11 -42.97 20.81
C ALA A 231 -13.57 -41.94 19.79
N ARG A 232 -14.05 -40.70 19.91
CA ARG A 232 -13.71 -39.60 18.99
C ARG A 232 -13.44 -38.31 19.75
N SER A 233 -12.65 -37.43 19.14
CA SER A 233 -12.40 -36.08 19.64
C SER A 233 -12.64 -35.05 18.54
N GLY A 234 -13.05 -33.86 18.94
CA GLY A 234 -13.36 -32.74 18.05
C GLY A 234 -13.07 -31.42 18.74
N VAL A 235 -13.04 -30.35 17.96
CA VAL A 235 -12.70 -29.02 18.47
C VAL A 235 -13.83 -28.04 18.18
N VAL A 236 -14.16 -27.23 19.19
CA VAL A 236 -14.89 -25.98 18.97
C VAL A 236 -13.87 -24.84 19.08
N ARG A 237 -13.60 -24.16 17.97
CA ARG A 237 -12.68 -23.01 17.93
C ARG A 237 -13.44 -21.77 18.40
N ILE A 238 -13.05 -21.20 19.53
CA ILE A 238 -13.68 -20.03 20.15
C ILE A 238 -12.63 -18.95 20.39
N ALA A 239 -12.80 -17.76 19.81
CA ALA A 239 -11.85 -16.64 19.93
C ALA A 239 -10.40 -16.99 19.49
N GLY A 240 -10.24 -17.97 18.61
CA GLY A 240 -8.91 -18.48 18.25
C GLY A 240 -8.35 -19.53 19.22
N ILE A 241 -9.04 -19.88 20.30
CA ILE A 241 -8.68 -20.92 21.27
C ILE A 241 -9.48 -22.19 20.98
N ASP A 242 -8.87 -23.36 21.16
CA ASP A 242 -9.53 -24.64 20.96
C ASP A 242 -10.17 -25.14 22.28
N LEU A 243 -11.47 -25.40 22.24
CA LEU A 243 -12.14 -26.26 23.23
C LEU A 243 -12.01 -27.70 22.76
N ASP A 244 -11.29 -28.53 23.51
CA ASP A 244 -11.20 -29.97 23.25
C ASP A 244 -12.48 -30.68 23.74
N VAL A 245 -13.18 -31.35 22.83
CA VAL A 245 -14.38 -32.13 23.12
C VAL A 245 -14.07 -33.59 22.86
N ARG A 246 -14.11 -34.40 23.92
CA ARG A 246 -13.85 -35.85 23.84
C ARG A 246 -15.14 -36.60 24.06
N GLN A 247 -15.37 -37.63 23.26
CA GLN A 247 -16.56 -38.45 23.37
C GLN A 247 -16.18 -39.93 23.36
N SER A 248 -16.67 -40.67 24.37
CA SER A 248 -16.48 -42.12 24.40
C SER A 248 -17.19 -42.81 23.23
N GLY A 249 -16.72 -44.01 22.89
CA GLY A 249 -17.38 -44.89 21.94
C GLY A 249 -18.37 -45.82 22.61
N ARG A 250 -19.23 -46.45 21.81
CA ARG A 250 -20.12 -47.52 22.27
C ARG A 250 -19.57 -48.89 21.93
#